data_AF-A0A9D1N1W0-F1
#
_entry.id   AF-A0A9D1N1W0-F1
#
_cell.length_a   1.000
_cell.length_b   1.000
_cell.length_c   1.000
_cell.angle_alpha   90.00
_cell.angle_beta   90.00
_cell.angle_gamma   90.00
#
_symmetry.space_group_name_H-M   'P 1'
#
loop_
_entity.id
_entity.type
_entity.pdbx_description
1 polymer ?
#
loop_
_entity_poly.entity_id
_entity_poly.type
_entity_poly.pdbx_seq_one_letter_code
_entity_poly.pdbx_strand_id
1 'polypeptide(L)'
;MKIGSIQNNHVNSIKSKKHRVSFRSGLPNSFVEYVKHADVNKITTKLANIGFLGDFKGCKTVAACTEKTVEIFKKYNLPIPKSLTFEPIQDIDTAGSYCSILKHVTINSDIKNFYDINLLNKMEENQKGFHPTKHFLATFIHEFSHNAHYENIIKNHGLEKANAIWDEFRNRKITAFWAKFYNGNYAKKNMLEYMSETITKKIAGNLDENLNFINYPKLGFVKRIKSNDFRYDMYGDRYTLYDKNIFEAMKITDSAIWNGDIEFLYRDGFGIKGQINFKEINSYFNTAKQFKELLKG
;
A
#
# COMPACT_ATOMS: atom_id res chain seq x y z
N MET A 1 37.28 15.77 -56.17
CA MET A 1 36.19 14.80 -55.99
C MET A 1 35.62 14.98 -54.60
N LYS A 2 34.37 15.40 -54.48
CA LYS A 2 33.69 15.62 -53.18
C LYS A 2 33.28 14.26 -52.61
N ILE A 3 33.70 13.99 -51.37
CA ILE A 3 33.31 12.82 -50.61
C ILE A 3 31.82 12.98 -50.26
N GLY A 4 31.00 12.08 -50.78
CA GLY A 4 29.55 12.07 -50.60
C GLY A 4 29.15 11.71 -49.17
N SER A 5 28.10 12.38 -48.70
CA SER A 5 27.47 12.29 -47.39
C SER A 5 27.00 10.86 -47.06
N ILE A 6 27.41 10.37 -45.89
CA ILE A 6 26.81 9.20 -45.24
C ILE A 6 25.44 9.61 -44.69
N GLN A 7 24.38 9.02 -45.23
CA GLN A 7 23.04 9.12 -44.66
C GLN A 7 23.00 8.36 -43.33
N ASN A 8 22.87 9.11 -42.23
CA ASN A 8 22.55 8.56 -40.92
C ASN A 8 21.12 8.00 -40.93
N ASN A 9 20.98 6.69 -41.15
CA ASN A 9 19.78 5.94 -40.79
C ASN A 9 19.72 5.78 -39.26
N HIS A 10 19.41 6.87 -38.55
CA HIS A 10 19.06 6.78 -37.14
C HIS A 10 17.60 6.38 -37.02
N VAL A 11 17.43 5.07 -36.81
CA VAL A 11 16.39 4.38 -36.05
C VAL A 11 15.39 5.36 -35.42
N ASN A 12 14.20 5.45 -36.02
CA ASN A 12 13.03 6.02 -35.35
C ASN A 12 12.89 5.30 -34.02
N SER A 13 13.25 5.99 -32.92
CA SER A 13 12.88 5.51 -31.59
C SER A 13 11.36 5.36 -31.61
N ILE A 14 10.90 4.11 -31.56
CA ILE A 14 9.54 3.81 -31.20
C ILE A 14 9.44 4.38 -29.79
N LYS A 15 8.91 5.61 -29.69
CA LYS A 15 8.44 6.17 -28.45
C LYS A 15 7.40 5.19 -27.97
N SER A 16 7.83 4.22 -27.16
CA SER A 16 6.91 3.45 -26.34
C SER A 16 6.13 4.54 -25.62
N LYS A 17 4.87 4.71 -26.02
CA LYS A 17 3.91 5.43 -25.20
C LYS A 17 3.97 4.66 -23.90
N LYS A 18 4.71 5.17 -22.91
CA LYS A 18 4.49 4.80 -21.52
C LYS A 18 3.03 5.12 -21.32
N HIS A 19 2.17 4.12 -21.52
CA HIS A 19 0.85 4.13 -20.94
C HIS A 19 1.13 4.29 -19.45
N ARG A 20 1.09 5.54 -18.99
CA ARG A 20 0.72 5.83 -17.62
C ARG A 20 -0.65 5.18 -17.52
N VAL A 21 -0.67 3.96 -17.00
CA VAL A 21 -1.89 3.27 -16.64
C VAL A 21 -2.55 4.18 -15.62
N SER A 22 -3.43 5.06 -16.11
CA SER A 22 -4.30 5.84 -15.27
C SER A 22 -5.16 4.82 -14.53
N PHE A 23 -5.28 4.97 -13.21
CA PHE A 23 -6.00 4.15 -12.23
C PHE A 23 -7.52 4.02 -12.53
N ARG A 24 -7.92 3.74 -13.78
CA ARG A 24 -9.28 3.80 -14.31
C ARG A 24 -9.87 2.45 -14.71
N SER A 25 -9.12 1.36 -14.61
CA SER A 25 -9.61 0.01 -14.92
C SER A 25 -10.01 -0.75 -13.65
N GLY A 26 -10.73 -0.07 -12.74
CA GLY A 26 -10.97 -0.51 -11.37
C GLY A 26 -11.70 -1.85 -11.29
N LEU A 27 -12.83 -2.00 -11.97
CA LEU A 27 -13.69 -3.18 -11.84
C LEU A 27 -13.86 -3.89 -13.20
N PRO A 28 -13.32 -5.11 -13.39
CA PRO A 28 -13.49 -5.87 -14.63
C PRO A 28 -14.93 -6.36 -14.80
N ASN A 29 -15.49 -6.26 -16.01
CA ASN A 29 -16.82 -6.83 -16.31
C ASN A 29 -16.89 -8.33 -16.00
N SER A 30 -15.81 -9.07 -16.25
CA SER A 30 -15.70 -10.49 -15.89
C SER A 30 -15.84 -10.72 -14.39
N PHE A 31 -15.32 -9.81 -13.56
CA PHE A 31 -15.47 -9.89 -12.11
C PHE A 31 -16.89 -9.49 -11.66
N VAL A 32 -17.54 -8.54 -12.34
CA VAL A 32 -18.96 -8.23 -12.10
C VAL A 32 -19.83 -9.46 -12.37
N GLU A 33 -19.64 -10.13 -13.50
CA GLU A 33 -20.36 -11.38 -13.82
C GLU A 33 -20.04 -12.48 -12.81
N TYR A 34 -18.78 -12.59 -12.38
CA TYR A 34 -18.40 -13.51 -11.31
C TYR A 34 -19.20 -13.26 -10.02
N VAL A 35 -19.27 -12.01 -9.56
CA VAL A 35 -20.02 -11.65 -8.34
C VAL A 35 -21.51 -11.95 -8.46
N LYS A 36 -22.13 -11.69 -9.62
CA LYS A 36 -23.56 -11.99 -9.86
C LYS A 36 -23.89 -13.47 -9.62
N HIS A 37 -23.02 -14.35 -10.13
CA HIS A 37 -23.18 -15.79 -10.08
C HIS A 37 -22.44 -16.46 -8.91
N ALA A 38 -21.82 -15.68 -8.02
CA ALA A 38 -21.11 -16.20 -6.87
C ALA A 38 -22.04 -16.97 -5.93
N ASP A 39 -21.59 -18.16 -5.52
CA ASP A 39 -22.19 -18.94 -4.46
C ASP A 39 -21.35 -18.75 -3.19
N VAL A 40 -21.94 -18.06 -2.22
CA VAL A 40 -21.27 -17.72 -0.96
C VAL A 40 -20.88 -18.98 -0.18
N ASN A 41 -21.71 -20.02 -0.16
CA ASN A 41 -21.41 -21.26 0.57
C ASN A 41 -20.24 -22.00 -0.08
N LYS A 42 -20.21 -22.02 -1.41
CA LYS A 42 -19.09 -22.60 -2.16
C LYS A 42 -17.79 -21.86 -1.90
N ILE A 43 -17.82 -20.52 -1.89
CA ILE A 43 -16.65 -19.68 -1.57
C ILE A 43 -16.21 -19.92 -0.13
N THR A 44 -17.12 -19.90 0.85
CA THR A 44 -16.81 -20.18 2.26
C THR A 44 -16.17 -21.55 2.42
N THR A 45 -16.69 -22.58 1.77
CA THR A 45 -16.11 -23.94 1.81
C THR A 45 -14.70 -23.97 1.21
N LYS A 46 -14.50 -23.32 0.05
CA LYS A 46 -13.18 -23.21 -0.60
C LYS A 46 -12.16 -22.53 0.32
N LEU A 47 -12.56 -21.48 1.02
CA LEU A 47 -11.71 -20.76 1.97
C LEU A 47 -11.44 -21.56 3.25
N ALA A 48 -12.44 -22.26 3.78
CA ALA A 48 -12.27 -23.12 4.96
C ALA A 48 -11.24 -24.24 4.70
N ASN A 49 -11.23 -24.82 3.50
CA ASN A 49 -10.27 -25.87 3.09
C ASN A 49 -8.80 -25.41 3.10
N ILE A 50 -8.55 -24.10 3.16
CA ILE A 50 -7.20 -23.53 3.24
C ILE A 50 -6.93 -22.88 4.61
N GLY A 51 -7.78 -23.15 5.61
CA GLY A 51 -7.65 -22.64 6.96
C GLY A 51 -8.13 -21.20 7.16
N PHE A 52 -8.92 -20.66 6.23
CA PHE A 52 -9.53 -19.32 6.34
C PHE A 52 -11.02 -19.43 6.64
N LEU A 53 -11.48 -18.86 7.75
CA LEU A 53 -12.90 -18.88 8.14
C LEU A 53 -13.60 -17.59 7.68
N GLY A 54 -14.54 -17.69 6.76
CA GLY A 54 -15.32 -16.56 6.26
C GLY A 54 -16.79 -16.61 6.67
N ASP A 55 -17.26 -15.59 7.38
CA ASP A 55 -18.68 -15.35 7.62
C ASP A 55 -19.13 -14.09 6.88
N PHE A 56 -19.75 -14.29 5.72
CA PHE A 56 -20.13 -13.21 4.82
C PHE A 56 -21.59 -12.78 4.94
N LYS A 57 -22.38 -13.40 5.84
CA LYS A 57 -23.84 -13.18 5.99
C LYS A 57 -24.61 -13.20 4.65
N GLY A 58 -24.20 -14.05 3.71
CA GLY A 58 -24.80 -14.16 2.37
C GLY A 58 -24.41 -13.05 1.38
N CYS A 59 -23.53 -12.11 1.74
CA CYS A 59 -23.08 -11.04 0.87
C CYS A 59 -22.09 -11.56 -0.19
N LYS A 60 -22.56 -11.69 -1.44
CA LYS A 60 -21.76 -12.15 -2.60
C LYS A 60 -20.56 -11.27 -2.89
N THR A 61 -20.73 -9.95 -2.83
CA THR A 61 -19.68 -8.98 -3.12
C THR A 61 -18.51 -9.12 -2.14
N VAL A 62 -18.79 -9.20 -0.83
CA VAL A 62 -17.76 -9.38 0.20
C VAL A 62 -17.10 -10.75 0.09
N ALA A 63 -17.87 -11.82 -0.14
CA ALA A 63 -17.33 -13.16 -0.33
C ALA A 63 -16.34 -13.23 -1.52
N ALA A 64 -16.76 -12.73 -2.69
CA ALA A 64 -15.94 -12.74 -3.90
C ALA A 64 -14.71 -11.83 -3.80
N CYS A 65 -14.84 -10.64 -3.20
CA CYS A 65 -13.69 -9.76 -2.96
C CYS A 65 -12.70 -10.38 -1.97
N THR A 66 -13.19 -11.06 -0.93
CA THR A 66 -12.36 -11.77 0.05
C THR A 66 -11.59 -12.90 -0.62
N GLU A 67 -12.28 -13.74 -1.38
CA GLU A 67 -11.66 -14.84 -2.14
C GLU A 67 -10.57 -14.33 -3.07
N LYS A 68 -10.87 -13.27 -3.84
CA LYS A 68 -9.89 -12.69 -4.76
C LYS A 68 -8.68 -12.12 -4.02
N THR A 69 -8.90 -11.48 -2.89
CA THR A 69 -7.82 -10.96 -2.03
C THR A 69 -6.95 -12.09 -1.48
N VAL A 70 -7.55 -13.19 -1.02
CA VAL A 70 -6.82 -14.39 -0.59
C VAL A 70 -5.96 -14.95 -1.71
N GLU A 71 -6.50 -15.06 -2.93
CA GLU A 71 -5.75 -15.52 -4.10
C GLU A 71 -4.55 -14.62 -4.40
N ILE A 72 -4.75 -13.29 -4.34
CA ILE A 72 -3.69 -12.29 -4.53
C ILE A 72 -2.60 -12.44 -3.48
N PHE A 73 -2.96 -12.53 -2.19
CA PHE A 73 -2.00 -12.65 -1.09
C PHE A 73 -1.19 -13.94 -1.17
N LYS A 74 -1.86 -15.07 -1.49
CA LYS A 74 -1.19 -16.34 -1.73
C LYS A 74 -0.19 -16.27 -2.88
N LYS A 75 -0.56 -15.62 -3.99
CA LYS A 75 0.38 -15.39 -5.08
C LYS A 75 1.56 -14.55 -4.59
N TYR A 76 1.36 -13.46 -3.86
CA TYR A 76 2.48 -12.68 -3.30
C TYR A 76 3.30 -13.40 -2.21
N ASN A 77 2.94 -14.62 -1.82
CA ASN A 77 3.50 -15.34 -0.68
C ASN A 77 3.41 -14.50 0.61
N LEU A 78 2.31 -13.77 0.77
CA LEU A 78 2.00 -13.02 1.97
C LEU A 78 1.10 -13.85 2.90
N PRO A 79 1.32 -13.74 4.22
CA PRO A 79 0.41 -14.32 5.20
C PRO A 79 -1.00 -13.74 5.05
N ILE A 80 -2.01 -14.62 5.04
CA ILE A 80 -3.42 -14.25 5.08
C ILE A 80 -3.94 -14.28 6.53
N PRO A 81 -4.94 -13.46 6.90
CA PRO A 81 -5.58 -13.55 8.20
C PRO A 81 -6.27 -14.90 8.38
N LYS A 82 -6.58 -15.26 9.63
CA LYS A 82 -7.28 -16.52 9.96
C LYS A 82 -8.75 -16.48 9.58
N SER A 83 -9.37 -15.31 9.62
CA SER A 83 -10.80 -15.19 9.40
C SER A 83 -11.24 -13.79 8.98
N LEU A 84 -12.45 -13.72 8.40
CA LEU A 84 -13.15 -12.48 8.10
C LEU A 84 -14.64 -12.59 8.44
N THR A 85 -15.21 -11.57 9.06
CA THR A 85 -16.67 -11.40 9.22
C THR A 85 -17.20 -10.16 8.50
N PHE A 86 -18.48 -10.20 8.14
CA PHE A 86 -19.23 -9.06 7.63
C PHE A 86 -20.30 -8.66 8.65
N GLU A 87 -19.94 -7.74 9.53
CA GLU A 87 -20.73 -7.35 10.71
C GLU A 87 -20.60 -5.85 11.00
N PRO A 88 -21.51 -5.24 11.78
CA PRO A 88 -21.45 -3.82 12.09
C PRO A 88 -20.17 -3.47 12.85
N ILE A 89 -19.57 -2.33 12.52
CA ILE A 89 -18.48 -1.72 13.29
C ILE A 89 -19.03 -0.49 13.99
N GLN A 90 -18.67 -0.28 15.26
CA GLN A 90 -19.20 0.80 16.10
C GLN A 90 -19.07 2.20 15.47
N ASP A 91 -17.99 2.42 14.73
CA ASP A 91 -17.82 3.61 13.89
C ASP A 91 -18.34 3.34 12.47
N ILE A 92 -19.47 3.96 12.14
CA ILE A 92 -20.16 3.78 10.86
C ILE A 92 -19.33 4.22 9.64
N ASP A 93 -18.34 5.11 9.84
CA ASP A 93 -17.47 5.60 8.76
C ASP A 93 -16.24 4.70 8.56
N THR A 94 -16.02 3.73 9.45
CA THR A 94 -14.94 2.76 9.34
C THR A 94 -15.37 1.60 8.44
N ALA A 95 -14.71 1.46 7.28
CA ALA A 95 -15.07 0.46 6.27
C ALA A 95 -14.60 -0.97 6.60
N GLY A 96 -13.51 -1.08 7.35
CA GLY A 96 -12.97 -2.35 7.79
C GLY A 96 -12.07 -2.17 9.01
N SER A 97 -11.76 -3.28 9.67
CA SER A 97 -10.81 -3.28 10.78
C SER A 97 -10.09 -4.62 10.87
N TYR A 98 -8.90 -4.59 11.46
CA TYR A 98 -8.08 -5.77 11.74
C TYR A 98 -7.75 -5.91 13.23
N CYS A 99 -7.95 -7.11 13.76
CA CYS A 99 -7.56 -7.52 15.11
C CYS A 99 -6.34 -8.45 15.06
N SER A 100 -5.19 -7.99 15.57
CA SER A 100 -3.93 -8.73 15.56
C SER A 100 -3.95 -10.00 16.43
N ILE A 101 -4.61 -9.95 17.59
CA ILE A 101 -4.71 -11.09 18.52
C ILE A 101 -5.41 -12.28 17.86
N LEU A 102 -6.55 -11.99 17.21
CA LEU A 102 -7.35 -13.02 16.55
C LEU A 102 -6.90 -13.30 15.10
N LYS A 103 -6.05 -12.43 14.55
CA LYS A 103 -5.72 -12.38 13.11
C LYS A 103 -6.98 -12.35 12.28
N HIS A 104 -7.89 -11.45 12.65
CA HIS A 104 -9.26 -11.40 12.16
C HIS A 104 -9.54 -10.06 11.49
N VAL A 105 -10.23 -10.09 10.36
CA VAL A 105 -10.71 -8.92 9.64
C VAL A 105 -12.21 -8.78 9.81
N THR A 106 -12.70 -7.58 10.06
CA THR A 106 -14.13 -7.28 10.01
C THR A 106 -14.37 -6.26 8.90
N ILE A 107 -15.31 -6.53 8.00
CA ILE A 107 -15.80 -5.57 7.00
C ILE A 107 -17.15 -5.04 7.49
N ASN A 108 -17.31 -3.72 7.48
CA ASN A 108 -18.47 -3.08 8.09
C ASN A 108 -19.76 -3.32 7.30
N SER A 109 -20.71 -4.05 7.88
CA SER A 109 -21.99 -4.35 7.23
C SER A 109 -22.96 -3.17 7.17
N ASP A 110 -22.70 -2.08 7.90
CA ASP A 110 -23.53 -0.86 7.84
C ASP A 110 -23.24 -0.03 6.58
N ILE A 111 -22.08 -0.24 5.93
CA ILE A 111 -21.74 0.43 4.68
C ILE A 111 -22.42 -0.29 3.51
N LYS A 112 -23.53 0.29 3.04
CA LYS A 112 -24.37 -0.25 1.97
C LYS A 112 -23.62 -0.53 0.66
N ASN A 113 -22.53 0.17 0.39
CA ASN A 113 -21.72 -0.02 -0.80
C ASN A 113 -21.15 -1.45 -0.90
N PHE A 114 -20.92 -2.15 0.21
CA PHE A 114 -20.41 -3.52 0.18
C PHE A 114 -21.42 -4.56 -0.32
N TYR A 115 -22.72 -4.24 -0.42
CA TYR A 115 -23.72 -5.19 -0.93
C TYR A 115 -23.75 -5.27 -2.46
N ASP A 116 -23.20 -4.28 -3.17
CA ASP A 116 -23.20 -4.22 -4.64
C ASP A 116 -21.80 -3.83 -5.14
N ILE A 117 -21.21 -4.68 -5.98
CA ILE A 117 -19.86 -4.49 -6.50
C ILE A 117 -19.67 -3.17 -7.27
N ASN A 118 -20.70 -2.69 -7.97
CA ASN A 118 -20.66 -1.41 -8.67
C ASN A 118 -20.73 -0.24 -7.68
N LEU A 119 -21.50 -0.37 -6.60
CA LEU A 119 -21.54 0.64 -5.53
C LEU A 119 -20.23 0.68 -4.75
N LEU A 120 -19.61 -0.48 -4.49
CA LEU A 120 -18.28 -0.58 -3.91
C LEU A 120 -17.23 0.11 -4.80
N ASN A 121 -17.21 -0.21 -6.10
CA ASN A 121 -16.28 0.45 -7.02
C ASN A 121 -16.48 1.97 -7.05
N LYS A 122 -17.73 2.46 -7.08
CA LYS A 122 -18.03 3.89 -7.00
C LYS A 122 -17.58 4.52 -5.67
N MET A 123 -17.71 3.81 -4.54
CA MET A 123 -17.24 4.27 -3.25
C MET A 123 -15.74 4.55 -3.31
N GLU A 124 -14.97 3.57 -3.77
CA GLU A 124 -13.51 3.62 -3.85
C GLU A 124 -13.03 4.67 -4.88
N GLU A 125 -13.75 4.84 -5.99
CA GLU A 125 -13.49 5.92 -6.96
C GLU A 125 -13.67 7.32 -6.36
N ASN A 126 -14.64 7.47 -5.45
CA ASN A 126 -15.01 8.74 -4.83
C ASN A 126 -14.24 9.07 -3.55
N GLN A 127 -13.57 8.08 -2.96
CA GLN A 127 -12.72 8.26 -1.80
C GLN A 127 -11.52 9.18 -2.12
N LYS A 128 -11.71 10.49 -1.90
CA LYS A 128 -10.67 11.51 -2.13
C LYS A 128 -9.60 11.41 -1.04
N GLY A 129 -8.55 10.67 -1.37
CA GLY A 129 -7.38 10.54 -0.53
C GLY A 129 -7.62 9.73 0.72
N PHE A 130 -8.65 8.88 0.81
CA PHE A 130 -8.77 7.93 1.94
C PHE A 130 -7.78 6.79 1.79
N HIS A 131 -7.82 6.04 0.69
CA HIS A 131 -6.81 5.08 0.28
C HIS A 131 -5.81 5.67 -0.74
N PRO A 132 -4.61 5.08 -0.90
CA PRO A 132 -3.64 5.50 -1.92
C PRO A 132 -4.05 5.11 -3.35
N THR A 133 -5.05 4.25 -3.48
CA THR A 133 -5.59 3.73 -4.73
C THR A 133 -7.12 3.81 -4.68
N LYS A 134 -7.75 3.82 -5.86
CA LYS A 134 -9.21 3.84 -6.05
C LYS A 134 -9.77 2.47 -6.48
N HIS A 135 -9.01 1.42 -6.21
CA HIS A 135 -9.31 0.07 -6.66
C HIS A 135 -10.42 -0.54 -5.77
N PHE A 136 -11.41 -1.23 -6.33
CA PHE A 136 -12.54 -1.77 -5.55
C PHE A 136 -12.12 -2.77 -4.44
N LEU A 137 -10.99 -3.45 -4.61
CA LEU A 137 -10.39 -4.33 -3.57
C LEU A 137 -9.59 -3.58 -2.49
N ALA A 138 -9.47 -2.24 -2.54
CA ALA A 138 -8.55 -1.48 -1.68
C ALA A 138 -8.79 -1.75 -0.19
N THR A 139 -10.03 -1.65 0.28
CA THR A 139 -10.38 -1.94 1.67
C THR A 139 -9.94 -3.36 2.08
N PHE A 140 -10.23 -4.38 1.27
CA PHE A 140 -9.89 -5.78 1.58
C PHE A 140 -8.38 -6.00 1.65
N ILE A 141 -7.65 -5.48 0.65
CA ILE A 141 -6.19 -5.59 0.60
C ILE A 141 -5.58 -4.85 1.80
N HIS A 142 -6.12 -3.70 2.19
CA HIS A 142 -5.65 -2.91 3.32
C HIS A 142 -5.75 -3.69 4.63
N GLU A 143 -6.92 -4.25 4.94
CA GLU A 143 -7.10 -5.00 6.18
C GLU A 143 -6.26 -6.29 6.21
N PHE A 144 -6.11 -6.97 5.06
CA PHE A 144 -5.22 -8.13 4.95
C PHE A 144 -3.73 -7.74 5.09
N SER A 145 -3.37 -6.53 4.68
CA SER A 145 -1.99 -6.02 4.77
C SER A 145 -1.55 -5.85 6.21
N HIS A 146 -2.47 -5.47 7.12
CA HIS A 146 -2.19 -5.44 8.55
C HIS A 146 -1.77 -6.81 9.07
N ASN A 147 -2.45 -7.88 8.66
CA ASN A 147 -2.05 -9.25 9.03
C ASN A 147 -0.67 -9.61 8.49
N ALA A 148 -0.43 -9.34 7.20
CA ALA A 148 0.86 -9.66 6.58
C ALA A 148 2.02 -8.93 7.26
N HIS A 149 1.82 -7.67 7.66
CA HIS A 149 2.80 -6.88 8.41
C HIS A 149 3.04 -7.46 9.80
N TYR A 150 1.97 -7.77 10.55
CA TYR A 150 2.07 -8.34 11.89
C TYR A 150 2.81 -9.68 11.89
N GLU A 151 2.50 -10.58 10.95
CA GLU A 151 3.15 -11.87 10.80
C GLU A 151 4.64 -11.74 10.43
N ASN A 152 4.99 -10.72 9.64
CA ASN A 152 6.40 -10.43 9.35
C ASN A 152 7.15 -9.97 10.61
N ILE A 153 6.53 -9.13 11.45
CA ILE A 153 7.11 -8.71 12.72
C ILE A 153 7.29 -9.93 13.65
N ILE A 154 6.28 -10.80 13.78
CA ILE A 154 6.37 -12.05 14.56
C ILE A 154 7.53 -12.90 14.07
N LYS A 155 7.66 -13.08 12.75
CA LYS A 155 8.74 -13.87 12.15
C LYS A 155 10.12 -13.32 12.48
N ASN A 156 10.27 -12.01 12.60
CA ASN A 156 11.55 -11.36 12.85
C ASN A 156 11.91 -11.27 14.34
N HIS A 157 10.93 -11.14 15.23
CA HIS A 157 11.17 -10.80 16.65
C HIS A 157 10.59 -11.79 17.66
N GLY A 158 9.73 -12.73 17.23
CA GLY A 158 8.92 -13.56 18.11
C GLY A 158 7.64 -12.85 18.58
N LEU A 159 6.66 -13.63 19.07
CA LEU A 159 5.31 -13.15 19.37
C LEU A 159 5.27 -12.04 20.44
N GLU A 160 5.97 -12.23 21.55
CA GLU A 160 5.94 -11.28 22.68
C GLU A 160 6.46 -9.89 22.27
N LYS A 161 7.65 -9.86 21.63
CA LYS A 161 8.22 -8.63 21.11
C LYS A 161 7.37 -8.03 19.99
N ALA A 162 6.76 -8.86 19.14
CA ALA A 162 5.88 -8.38 18.09
C ALA A 162 4.65 -7.64 18.63
N ASN A 163 4.07 -8.09 19.75
CA ASN A 163 2.98 -7.38 20.41
C ASN A 163 3.42 -5.99 20.89
N ALA A 164 4.57 -5.91 21.56
CA ALA A 164 5.11 -4.64 22.02
C ALA A 164 5.40 -3.68 20.84
N ILE A 165 5.97 -4.20 19.75
CA ILE A 165 6.22 -3.42 18.52
C ILE A 165 4.90 -2.95 17.89
N TRP A 166 3.90 -3.82 17.83
CA TRP A 166 2.61 -3.52 17.24
C TRP A 166 1.86 -2.42 17.99
N ASP A 167 1.84 -2.50 19.32
CA ASP A 167 1.24 -1.46 20.18
C ASP A 167 1.99 -0.14 20.07
N GLU A 168 3.32 -0.18 19.97
CA GLU A 168 4.13 1.01 19.75
C GLU A 168 3.78 1.68 18.41
N PHE A 169 3.70 0.91 17.32
CA PHE A 169 3.33 1.42 16.01
C PHE A 169 1.90 1.95 15.95
N ARG A 170 0.96 1.34 16.68
CA ARG A 170 -0.44 1.81 16.77
C ARG A 170 -0.53 3.20 17.40
N ASN A 171 0.32 3.49 18.38
CA ASN A 171 0.31 4.74 19.14
C ASN A 171 1.17 5.85 18.52
N ARG A 172 1.89 5.56 17.42
CA ARG A 172 2.83 6.50 16.82
C ARG A 172 2.39 6.96 15.44
N LYS A 173 2.28 8.28 15.28
CA LYS A 173 2.08 8.93 13.99
C LYS A 173 3.37 8.89 13.19
N ILE A 174 3.26 8.67 11.88
CA ILE A 174 4.35 9.00 10.97
C ILE A 174 4.41 10.52 10.83
N THR A 175 5.61 11.12 10.69
CA THR A 175 5.70 12.56 10.48
C THR A 175 4.94 12.95 9.20
N ALA A 176 4.20 14.06 9.25
CA ALA A 176 3.32 14.50 8.16
C ALA A 176 4.04 14.65 6.81
N PHE A 177 5.37 14.82 6.83
CA PHE A 177 6.22 14.83 5.66
C PHE A 177 6.15 13.49 4.90
N TRP A 178 6.35 12.34 5.56
CA TRP A 178 6.32 11.03 4.90
C TRP A 178 4.91 10.62 4.44
N ALA A 179 3.88 10.97 5.20
CA ALA A 179 2.49 10.71 4.80
C ALA A 179 2.08 11.49 3.55
N LYS A 180 2.63 12.70 3.34
CA LYS A 180 2.27 13.58 2.22
C LYS A 180 2.76 13.09 0.86
N PHE A 181 3.81 12.26 0.82
CA PHE A 181 4.44 11.85 -0.44
C PHE A 181 3.93 10.53 -1.03
N TYR A 182 3.23 9.68 -0.27
CA TYR A 182 2.92 8.33 -0.81
C TYR A 182 1.51 7.79 -0.60
N ASN A 183 0.84 8.12 0.50
CA ASN A 183 -0.30 7.32 0.94
C ASN A 183 -1.57 8.14 1.17
N GLY A 184 -2.69 7.46 1.37
CA GLY A 184 -3.98 8.08 1.65
C GLY A 184 -4.01 8.74 3.03
N ASN A 185 -5.20 9.08 3.50
CA ASN A 185 -5.42 9.76 4.76
C ASN A 185 -5.24 8.79 5.93
N TYR A 186 -5.43 7.48 5.72
CA TYR A 186 -5.21 6.48 6.76
C TYR A 186 -3.75 6.42 7.21
N ALA A 187 -2.78 6.55 6.30
CA ALA A 187 -1.36 6.60 6.63
C ALA A 187 -0.95 7.69 7.63
N LYS A 188 -1.80 8.71 7.82
CA LYS A 188 -1.55 9.79 8.80
C LYS A 188 -1.96 9.39 10.23
N LYS A 189 -2.76 8.33 10.40
CA LYS A 189 -3.25 7.88 11.72
C LYS A 189 -2.12 7.31 12.55
N ASN A 190 -1.41 6.31 12.03
CA ASN A 190 -0.28 5.68 12.70
C ASN A 190 0.61 4.88 11.71
N MET A 191 1.69 4.28 12.21
CA MET A 191 2.65 3.51 11.40
C MET A 191 2.07 2.21 10.84
N LEU A 192 1.08 1.61 11.50
CA LEU A 192 0.40 0.40 11.01
C LEU A 192 -0.43 0.74 9.78
N GLU A 193 -1.27 1.77 9.86
CA GLU A 193 -2.05 2.25 8.73
C GLU A 193 -1.15 2.69 7.57
N TYR A 194 -0.03 3.33 7.87
CA TYR A 194 0.95 3.70 6.85
C TYR A 194 1.45 2.48 6.07
N MET A 195 1.85 1.41 6.77
CA MET A 195 2.38 0.21 6.13
C MET A 195 1.30 -0.52 5.32
N SER A 196 0.10 -0.63 5.86
CA SER A 196 -1.03 -1.26 5.17
C SER A 196 -1.43 -0.50 3.90
N GLU A 197 -1.40 0.82 3.90
CA GLU A 197 -1.60 1.61 2.68
C GLU A 197 -0.44 1.42 1.69
N THR A 198 0.81 1.41 2.16
CA THR A 198 1.98 1.16 1.32
C THR A 198 1.86 -0.19 0.60
N ILE A 199 1.49 -1.27 1.30
CA ILE A 199 1.30 -2.60 0.72
C ILE A 199 0.12 -2.59 -0.25
N THR A 200 -1.01 -1.98 0.14
CA THR A 200 -2.21 -1.87 -0.71
C THR A 200 -1.91 -1.18 -2.02
N LYS A 201 -1.19 -0.06 -1.99
CA LYS A 201 -0.75 0.67 -3.19
C LYS A 201 0.13 -0.20 -4.08
N LYS A 202 1.10 -0.92 -3.49
CA LYS A 202 2.02 -1.80 -4.22
C LYS A 202 1.26 -2.97 -4.86
N ILE A 203 0.32 -3.59 -4.16
CA ILE A 203 -0.48 -4.70 -4.70
C ILE A 203 -1.42 -4.20 -5.79
N ALA A 204 -2.30 -3.24 -5.48
CA ALA A 204 -3.33 -2.76 -6.40
C ALA A 204 -2.73 -2.06 -7.63
N GLY A 205 -1.60 -1.35 -7.47
CA GLY A 205 -0.90 -0.71 -8.59
C GLY A 205 -0.20 -1.68 -9.55
N ASN A 206 -0.10 -2.97 -9.22
CA ASN A 206 0.48 -4.00 -10.07
C ASN A 206 -0.56 -4.98 -10.64
N LEU A 207 -1.85 -4.75 -10.39
CA LEU A 207 -2.93 -5.52 -11.01
C LEU A 207 -3.31 -4.91 -12.36
N ASP A 208 -3.51 -5.76 -13.37
CA ASP A 208 -4.09 -5.38 -14.66
C ASP A 208 -5.62 -5.37 -14.59
N GLU A 209 -6.25 -5.03 -15.70
CA GLU A 209 -7.71 -5.02 -15.87
C GLU A 209 -8.38 -6.40 -15.76
N ASN A 210 -7.59 -7.48 -15.72
CA ASN A 210 -8.06 -8.85 -15.50
C ASN A 210 -7.69 -9.36 -14.10
N LEU A 211 -7.20 -8.48 -13.22
CA LEU A 211 -6.72 -8.79 -11.88
C LEU A 211 -5.57 -9.82 -11.89
N ASN A 212 -4.79 -9.82 -12.97
CA ASN A 212 -3.51 -10.51 -13.08
C ASN A 212 -2.37 -9.54 -12.76
N PHE A 213 -1.19 -10.07 -12.50
CA PHE A 213 -0.03 -9.24 -12.25
C PHE A 213 0.58 -8.72 -13.55
N ILE A 214 0.69 -7.40 -13.68
CA ILE A 214 1.40 -6.75 -14.79
C ILE A 214 2.91 -7.06 -14.69
N ASN A 215 3.43 -7.03 -13.47
CA ASN A 215 4.76 -7.49 -13.10
C ASN A 215 4.65 -8.20 -11.74
N TYR A 216 5.55 -9.12 -11.46
CA TYR A 216 5.65 -9.78 -10.15
C TYR A 216 6.76 -9.12 -9.32
N PRO A 217 6.60 -7.87 -8.83
CA PRO A 217 7.62 -7.31 -7.97
C PRO A 217 7.55 -8.07 -6.64
N LYS A 218 8.69 -8.62 -6.19
CA LYS A 218 8.88 -8.83 -4.76
C LYS A 218 8.50 -7.52 -4.07
N LEU A 219 7.65 -7.56 -3.04
CA LEU A 219 7.45 -6.40 -2.17
C LEU A 219 8.84 -6.01 -1.68
N GLY A 220 9.38 -4.89 -2.20
CA GLY A 220 10.79 -4.54 -2.15
C GLY A 220 11.28 -4.09 -0.79
N PHE A 221 10.89 -4.80 0.27
CA PHE A 221 11.31 -4.55 1.65
C PHE A 221 12.60 -5.33 1.94
N VAL A 222 13.63 -4.63 2.37
CA VAL A 222 14.93 -5.23 2.68
C VAL A 222 14.87 -5.80 4.10
N LYS A 223 15.33 -7.04 4.33
CA LYS A 223 15.22 -7.74 5.64
C LYS A 223 16.00 -7.10 6.80
N ARG A 224 17.08 -6.37 6.50
CA ARG A 224 17.94 -5.77 7.51
C ARG A 224 18.50 -4.46 6.99
N ILE A 225 18.31 -3.39 7.75
CA ILE A 225 18.93 -2.09 7.48
C ILE A 225 20.24 -2.03 8.28
N LYS A 226 21.32 -1.61 7.64
CA LYS A 226 22.63 -1.38 8.27
C LYS A 226 22.86 0.12 8.44
N SER A 227 23.62 0.50 9.46
CA SER A 227 23.98 1.91 9.72
C SER A 227 24.68 2.59 8.53
N ASN A 228 25.42 1.83 7.71
CA ASN A 228 26.09 2.35 6.52
C ASN A 228 25.15 2.55 5.31
N ASP A 229 23.91 2.07 5.37
CA ASP A 229 22.90 2.33 4.32
C ASP A 229 22.51 3.83 4.28
N PHE A 230 22.98 4.63 5.25
CA PHE A 230 22.71 6.05 5.41
C PHE A 230 23.83 7.01 4.94
N ARG A 231 24.89 6.52 4.28
CA ARG A 231 25.95 7.42 3.77
C ARG A 231 25.42 8.25 2.60
N TYR A 232 24.79 9.37 2.92
CA TYR A 232 24.51 10.45 1.99
C TYR A 232 25.76 11.33 1.87
N ASP A 233 26.39 11.32 0.70
CA ASP A 233 27.21 12.45 0.28
C ASP A 233 26.28 13.65 0.09
N MET A 234 26.14 14.47 1.13
CA MET A 234 25.35 15.71 1.12
C MET A 234 25.99 16.84 0.28
N TYR A 235 27.07 16.56 -0.44
CA TYR A 235 27.82 17.52 -1.23
C TYR A 235 27.91 17.06 -2.69
N GLY A 236 26.78 17.12 -3.42
CA GLY A 236 26.73 16.81 -4.85
C GLY A 236 25.53 17.49 -5.52
N ASP A 237 25.73 17.94 -6.75
CA ASP A 237 24.94 18.99 -7.41
C ASP A 237 23.41 18.81 -7.45
N ARG A 238 22.75 19.97 -7.39
CA ARG A 238 21.37 20.17 -6.95
C ARG A 238 20.34 19.71 -8.00
N TYR A 239 19.22 19.20 -7.45
CA TYR A 239 17.92 18.89 -8.05
C TYR A 239 17.64 17.45 -8.50
N THR A 240 18.51 16.74 -9.22
CA THR A 240 18.23 15.32 -9.60
C THR A 240 18.60 14.31 -8.50
N LEU A 241 19.56 14.66 -7.65
CA LEU A 241 20.00 13.84 -6.52
C LEU A 241 19.02 13.89 -5.32
N TYR A 242 18.28 14.99 -5.17
CA TYR A 242 17.37 15.24 -4.05
C TYR A 242 16.15 14.31 -4.03
N ASP A 243 15.49 14.13 -5.18
CA ASP A 243 14.36 13.19 -5.31
C ASP A 243 14.81 11.75 -5.08
N LYS A 244 15.98 11.38 -5.63
CA LYS A 244 16.56 10.04 -5.43
C LYS A 244 16.83 9.77 -3.95
N ASN A 245 17.41 10.73 -3.24
CA ASN A 245 17.70 10.62 -1.81
C ASN A 245 16.41 10.52 -0.96
N ILE A 246 15.37 11.28 -1.32
CA ILE A 246 14.06 11.13 -0.67
C ILE A 246 13.48 9.74 -0.92
N PHE A 247 13.48 9.25 -2.16
CA PHE A 247 12.94 7.92 -2.47
C PHE A 247 13.70 6.79 -1.79
N GLU A 248 15.03 6.88 -1.67
CA GLU A 248 15.82 5.89 -0.92
C GLU A 248 15.53 5.96 0.58
N ALA A 249 15.45 7.15 1.17
CA ALA A 249 15.03 7.32 2.56
C ALA A 249 13.61 6.75 2.83
N MET A 250 12.69 6.88 1.87
CA MET A 250 11.35 6.26 1.95
C MET A 250 11.43 4.74 1.93
N LYS A 251 12.23 4.13 1.03
CA LYS A 251 12.40 2.67 0.97
C LYS A 251 13.00 2.11 2.26
N ILE A 252 13.93 2.84 2.85
CA ILE A 252 14.54 2.49 4.14
C ILE A 252 13.50 2.56 5.25
N THR A 253 12.72 3.64 5.30
CA THR A 253 11.63 3.82 6.29
C THR A 253 10.57 2.73 6.16
N ASP A 254 10.11 2.46 4.93
CA ASP A 254 9.21 1.36 4.57
C ASP A 254 9.75 0.03 5.11
N SER A 255 11.03 -0.25 4.86
CA SER A 255 11.66 -1.51 5.28
C SER A 255 11.80 -1.59 6.81
N ALA A 256 12.16 -0.49 7.48
CA ALA A 256 12.26 -0.44 8.93
C ALA A 256 10.90 -0.70 9.61
N ILE A 257 9.84 -0.03 9.14
CA ILE A 257 8.48 -0.27 9.63
C ILE A 257 8.05 -1.70 9.33
N TRP A 258 8.23 -2.20 8.09
CA TRP A 258 7.86 -3.56 7.70
C TRP A 258 8.51 -4.61 8.61
N ASN A 259 9.79 -4.43 8.95
CA ASN A 259 10.53 -5.36 9.78
C ASN A 259 10.34 -5.17 11.29
N GLY A 260 9.65 -4.13 11.74
CA GLY A 260 9.57 -3.80 13.17
C GLY A 260 10.91 -3.33 13.76
N ASP A 261 11.75 -2.67 12.97
CA ASP A 261 13.05 -2.15 13.42
C ASP A 261 12.89 -0.82 14.15
N ILE A 262 12.37 -0.94 15.37
CA ILE A 262 12.05 0.18 16.24
C ILE A 262 13.31 0.96 16.64
N GLU A 263 14.43 0.27 16.92
CA GLU A 263 15.69 0.93 17.28
C GLU A 263 16.23 1.79 16.13
N PHE A 264 16.15 1.29 14.89
CA PHE A 264 16.52 2.08 13.72
C PHE A 264 15.69 3.35 13.59
N LEU A 265 14.37 3.24 13.77
CA LEU A 265 13.48 4.40 13.74
C LEU A 265 13.76 5.40 14.89
N TYR A 266 14.40 4.94 15.98
CA TYR A 266 14.80 5.78 17.11
C TYR A 266 16.20 6.41 17.01
N ARG A 267 17.15 5.78 16.31
CA ARG A 267 18.57 6.16 16.36
C ARG A 267 18.91 7.42 15.57
N ASP A 268 18.32 7.59 14.39
CA ASP A 268 18.79 8.61 13.45
C ASP A 268 17.63 9.44 12.97
N GLY A 269 17.53 10.71 13.37
CA GLY A 269 16.93 11.83 12.61
C GLY A 269 15.64 11.61 11.81
N PHE A 270 14.87 10.55 12.06
CA PHE A 270 13.65 10.14 11.35
C PHE A 270 12.44 10.24 12.27
N GLY A 271 12.63 10.95 13.38
CA GLY A 271 11.57 11.55 14.17
C GLY A 271 10.83 10.56 15.03
N ILE A 272 11.46 10.10 16.11
CA ILE A 272 10.67 9.68 17.27
C ILE A 272 11.16 10.23 18.63
N LYS A 273 12.38 10.79 18.71
CA LYS A 273 12.75 11.72 19.81
C LYS A 273 13.50 12.98 19.38
N GLY A 274 14.14 12.97 18.21
CA GLY A 274 14.75 14.16 17.62
C GLY A 274 13.77 14.86 16.70
N GLN A 275 13.54 16.15 16.93
CA GLN A 275 13.23 17.06 15.85
C GLN A 275 14.15 16.70 14.68
N ILE A 276 13.59 16.25 13.56
CA ILE A 276 14.19 16.69 12.28
C ILE A 276 14.22 18.20 12.44
N ASN A 277 15.40 18.82 12.41
CA ASN A 277 15.52 20.25 12.64
C ASN A 277 14.81 20.98 11.48
N PHE A 278 13.50 21.17 11.65
CA PHE A 278 12.61 21.74 10.65
C PHE A 278 12.94 23.20 10.38
N LYS A 279 13.80 23.86 11.18
CA LYS A 279 14.32 25.19 10.84
C LYS A 279 15.20 25.17 9.60
N GLU A 280 16.03 24.14 9.41
CA GLU A 280 16.81 23.99 8.18
C GLU A 280 15.91 23.58 7.02
N ILE A 281 15.05 22.57 7.23
CA ILE A 281 14.15 22.11 6.17
C ILE A 281 13.10 23.17 5.77
N ASN A 282 12.57 23.99 6.68
CA ASN A 282 11.68 25.11 6.33
C ASN A 282 12.41 26.27 5.65
N SER A 283 13.69 26.53 5.96
CA SER A 283 14.46 27.51 5.18
C SER A 283 14.64 27.03 3.73
N TYR A 284 14.72 25.70 3.52
CA TYR A 284 14.68 25.09 2.20
C TYR A 284 13.28 25.11 1.56
N PHE A 285 12.18 24.92 2.31
CA PHE A 285 10.80 24.94 1.78
C PHE A 285 10.24 26.32 1.39
N ASN A 286 10.89 27.43 1.73
CA ASN A 286 10.53 28.73 1.14
C ASN A 286 10.72 28.76 -0.40
N THR A 287 11.38 27.75 -0.98
CA THR A 287 11.42 27.52 -2.44
C THR A 287 10.23 26.72 -2.99
N ALA A 288 9.27 26.25 -2.17
CA ALA A 288 8.04 25.60 -2.65
C ALA A 288 7.17 26.54 -3.50
N LYS A 289 7.33 27.87 -3.34
CA LYS A 289 6.75 28.89 -4.23
C LYS A 289 7.35 28.80 -5.64
N GLN A 290 8.66 28.52 -5.76
CA GLN A 290 9.36 28.32 -7.03
C GLN A 290 9.03 26.97 -7.68
N PHE A 291 8.81 25.91 -6.88
CA PHE A 291 8.38 24.59 -7.40
C PHE A 291 6.96 24.64 -8.01
N LYS A 292 6.08 25.49 -7.48
CA LYS A 292 4.74 25.75 -8.05
C LYS A 292 4.79 26.58 -9.34
N GLU A 293 5.82 27.38 -9.56
CA GLU A 293 6.03 28.16 -10.78
C GLU A 293 6.69 27.33 -11.89
N LEU A 294 7.61 26.41 -11.55
CA LEU A 294 8.22 25.47 -12.49
C LEU A 294 7.24 24.45 -13.11
N LEU A 295 6.13 24.13 -12.43
CA LEU A 295 5.08 23.26 -12.96
C LEU A 295 4.06 24.00 -13.86
N LYS A 296 4.22 25.31 -14.07
CA LYS A 296 3.40 26.13 -14.99
C LYS A 296 4.12 26.47 -16.31
N GLY A 297 5.33 25.94 -16.54
CA GLY A 297 6.06 26.03 -17.81
C GLY A 297 5.91 24.76 -18.63
#